data_AF-A0A6M1RFV9-F1
#
_entry.id   AF-A0A6M1RFV9-F1
#
_cell.length_a   1.000
_cell.length_b   1.000
_cell.length_c   1.000
_cell.angle_alpha   90.00
_cell.angle_beta   90.00
_cell.angle_gamma   90.00
#
_symmetry.space_group_name_H-M   'P 1'
#
loop_
_entity.id
_entity.type
_entity.pdbx_description
1 polymer ?
#
loop_
_entity_poly.entity_id
_entity_poly.type
_entity_poly.pdbx_seq_one_letter_code
_entity_poly.pdbx_strand_id
1 'polypeptide(L)'
;MNISKCMFSAMWVAVLTTGCLSGSAGKPGIVPLSDLSTNPIVWIDWPEMTLYIPPSNAASVGSVVPKLRVEGESIIIEAKYDMRTKPAVTTFNLNELGMPKEKASSAKVFWMNPDGTKHELEIKAKKVGCG
;
A
#
# COMPACT_ATOMS: atom_id res chain seq x y z
N MET A 1 3.92 -40.80 -70.33
CA MET A 1 5.13 -41.23 -69.59
C MET A 1 5.83 -40.01 -69.03
N ASN A 2 5.73 -39.77 -67.72
CA ASN A 2 6.85 -39.60 -66.78
C ASN A 2 6.35 -38.97 -65.47
N ILE A 3 6.75 -39.61 -64.38
CA ILE A 3 6.48 -39.31 -62.98
C ILE A 3 7.73 -38.61 -62.41
N SER A 4 7.55 -37.59 -61.57
CA SER A 4 8.40 -37.27 -60.40
C SER A 4 7.77 -36.08 -59.67
N LYS A 5 7.19 -36.17 -58.47
CA LYS A 5 7.70 -36.48 -57.11
C LYS A 5 8.76 -35.50 -56.57
N CYS A 6 8.54 -35.13 -55.30
CA CYS A 6 9.41 -34.42 -54.34
C CYS A 6 9.29 -32.88 -54.37
N MET A 7 9.23 -32.13 -53.26
CA MET A 7 9.38 -32.43 -51.84
C MET A 7 8.84 -31.23 -51.03
N PHE A 8 8.39 -31.50 -49.80
CA PHE A 8 8.13 -30.51 -48.75
C PHE A 8 9.36 -29.62 -48.50
N SER A 9 9.15 -28.32 -48.28
CA SER A 9 9.98 -27.57 -47.33
C SER A 9 9.16 -26.46 -46.67
N ALA A 10 8.98 -26.62 -45.37
CA ALA A 10 8.46 -25.61 -44.47
C ALA A 10 9.48 -24.46 -44.38
N MET A 11 9.03 -23.22 -44.49
CA MET A 11 9.82 -22.08 -44.01
C MET A 11 8.94 -21.22 -43.11
N TRP A 12 9.11 -21.50 -41.83
CA TRP A 12 8.62 -20.75 -40.68
C TRP A 12 9.50 -19.51 -40.46
N VAL A 13 8.86 -18.43 -39.94
CA VAL A 13 9.46 -17.35 -39.12
C VAL A 13 10.22 -16.28 -39.93
N ALA A 14 10.01 -14.96 -39.78
CA ALA A 14 9.80 -14.20 -38.57
C ALA A 14 8.89 -12.98 -38.78
N VAL A 15 7.84 -12.88 -37.97
CA VAL A 15 7.15 -11.63 -37.68
C VAL A 15 8.03 -10.88 -36.68
N LEU A 16 8.79 -9.90 -37.15
CA LEU A 16 9.44 -8.90 -36.29
C LEU A 16 8.36 -7.91 -35.83
N THR A 17 7.47 -8.35 -34.94
CA THR A 17 6.71 -7.40 -34.13
C THR A 17 7.69 -6.84 -33.10
N THR A 18 8.14 -5.62 -33.38
CA THR A 18 8.70 -4.69 -32.41
C THR A 18 7.82 -4.66 -31.17
N GLY A 19 8.18 -5.49 -30.19
CA GLY A 19 7.65 -5.37 -28.85
C GLY A 19 8.13 -4.04 -28.31
N CYS A 20 7.25 -3.04 -28.33
CA CYS A 20 7.35 -1.95 -27.37
C CYS A 20 7.34 -2.63 -26.01
N LEU A 21 8.53 -2.75 -25.40
CA LEU A 21 8.68 -2.90 -23.96
C LEU A 21 8.02 -1.66 -23.37
N SER A 22 6.70 -1.72 -23.23
CA SER A 22 5.95 -0.92 -22.30
C SER A 22 6.43 -1.37 -20.94
N GLY A 23 7.59 -0.83 -20.53
CA GLY A 23 8.02 -0.77 -19.16
C GLY A 23 6.84 -0.19 -18.42
N SER A 24 6.07 -1.07 -17.79
CA SER A 24 5.00 -0.71 -16.90
C SER A 24 5.70 -0.03 -15.75
N ALA A 25 5.85 1.30 -15.85
CA ALA A 25 6.17 2.13 -14.72
C ALA A 25 5.03 1.87 -13.73
N GLY A 26 5.28 0.94 -12.81
CA GLY A 26 4.30 0.49 -11.84
C GLY A 26 3.81 1.74 -11.13
N LYS A 27 2.55 2.10 -11.36
CA LYS A 27 1.89 3.08 -10.50
C LYS A 27 2.15 2.61 -9.07
N PRO A 28 2.65 3.45 -8.15
CA PRO A 28 2.89 3.02 -6.78
C PRO A 28 1.56 2.49 -6.24
N GLY A 29 1.52 1.16 -6.08
CA GLY A 29 0.35 0.44 -5.63
C GLY A 29 0.03 0.87 -4.21
N ILE A 30 -1.26 0.85 -3.89
CA ILE A 30 -1.67 0.88 -2.49
C ILE A 30 -1.05 -0.35 -1.81
N VAL A 31 -0.59 -0.19 -0.57
CA VAL A 31 0.03 -1.27 0.20
C VAL A 31 -1.06 -2.15 0.81
N PRO A 32 -1.17 -3.44 0.46
CA PRO A 32 -1.99 -4.37 1.22
C PRO A 32 -1.47 -4.50 2.65
N LEU A 33 -2.37 -4.59 3.63
CA LEU A 33 -1.97 -4.80 5.02
C LEU A 33 -1.16 -6.11 5.20
N SER A 34 -1.47 -7.14 4.41
CA SER A 34 -0.81 -8.45 4.43
C SER A 34 0.68 -8.42 4.09
N ASP A 35 1.13 -7.38 3.40
CA ASP A 35 2.51 -7.25 2.95
C ASP A 35 3.42 -6.61 4.03
N LEU A 36 2.82 -6.24 5.16
CA LEU A 36 3.52 -5.76 6.34
C LEU A 36 3.82 -6.95 7.26
N SER A 37 5.10 -7.12 7.61
CA SER A 37 5.58 -8.22 8.47
C SER A 37 4.90 -8.25 9.84
N THR A 38 4.44 -7.09 10.29
CA THR A 38 3.67 -6.89 11.52
C THR A 38 2.63 -5.81 11.26
N ASN A 39 1.51 -5.86 12.00
CA ASN A 39 0.45 -4.87 11.84
C ASN A 39 0.93 -3.47 12.27
N PRO A 40 0.52 -2.40 11.57
CA PRO A 40 0.73 -1.03 12.01
C PRO A 40 0.13 -0.79 13.40
N ILE A 41 0.74 0.13 14.13
CA ILE A 41 0.27 0.55 15.45
C ILE A 41 -0.21 1.99 15.36
N VAL A 42 -1.38 2.24 15.95
CA VAL A 42 -2.00 3.57 15.98
C VAL A 42 -2.11 4.04 17.42
N TRP A 43 -1.75 5.30 17.65
CA TRP A 43 -2.05 6.03 18.88
C TRP A 43 -2.82 7.30 18.53
N ILE A 44 -3.85 7.60 19.31
CA ILE A 44 -4.63 8.85 19.18
C ILE A 44 -4.52 9.61 20.50
N ASP A 45 -4.07 10.85 20.41
CA ASP A 45 -3.88 11.80 21.50
C ASP A 45 -4.21 13.19 20.97
N TRP A 46 -5.48 13.60 21.10
CA TRP A 46 -6.00 14.78 20.43
C TRP A 46 -5.11 16.04 20.63
N PRO A 47 -4.77 16.78 19.55
CA PRO A 47 -5.28 16.67 18.18
C PRO A 47 -4.50 15.70 17.28
N GLU A 48 -3.57 14.94 17.82
CA GLU A 48 -2.65 14.12 17.03
C GLU A 48 -3.09 12.66 16.94
N MET A 49 -2.79 12.07 15.79
CA MET A 49 -2.73 10.62 15.62
C MET A 49 -1.35 10.25 15.13
N THR A 50 -0.68 9.35 15.84
CA THR A 50 0.61 8.79 15.41
C THR A 50 0.38 7.38 14.85
N LEU A 51 0.86 7.16 13.62
CA LEU A 51 0.89 5.87 12.95
C LEU A 51 2.34 5.39 12.89
N TYR A 52 2.60 4.21 13.45
CA TYR A 52 3.86 3.50 13.29
C TYR A 52 3.65 2.33 12.34
N ILE A 53 4.43 2.32 11.26
CA ILE A 53 4.46 1.26 10.27
C ILE A 53 5.82 0.54 10.41
N PRO A 54 5.82 -0.74 10.80
CA PRO A 54 7.04 -1.53 10.92
C PRO A 54 7.70 -1.75 9.55
N PRO A 55 8.98 -2.16 9.51
CA PRO A 55 9.65 -2.50 8.24
C PRO A 55 8.92 -3.64 7.53
N SER A 56 8.76 -3.55 6.21
CA SER A 56 8.30 -4.69 5.41
C SER A 56 9.44 -5.67 5.16
N ASN A 57 9.15 -6.97 5.24
CA ASN A 57 10.08 -8.06 4.90
C ASN A 57 10.17 -8.27 3.38
N ALA A 58 9.32 -7.60 2.59
CA ALA A 58 9.42 -7.67 1.15
C ALA A 58 10.67 -6.88 0.71
N ALA A 59 11.74 -7.63 0.40
CA ALA A 59 13.09 -7.10 0.11
C ALA A 59 13.13 -6.03 -1.03
N SER A 60 12.07 -5.92 -1.82
CA SER A 60 11.89 -4.98 -2.93
C SER A 60 11.01 -3.78 -2.58
N VAL A 61 10.47 -3.73 -1.38
CA VAL A 61 9.41 -2.82 -1.02
C VAL A 61 9.91 -1.92 0.08
N GLY A 62 10.34 -0.73 -0.33
CA GLY A 62 10.69 0.27 0.64
C GLY A 62 9.46 0.79 1.41
N SER A 63 9.74 1.79 2.24
CA SER A 63 8.90 2.37 3.27
C SER A 63 7.54 2.76 2.75
N VAL A 64 6.59 2.74 3.66
CA VAL A 64 5.21 3.06 3.35
C VAL A 64 4.98 4.53 3.60
N VAL A 65 4.38 5.22 2.64
CA VAL A 65 3.95 6.62 2.79
C VAL A 65 2.45 6.63 3.05
N PRO A 66 2.01 6.77 4.31
CA PRO A 66 0.60 6.82 4.65
C PRO A 66 -0.01 8.19 4.33
N LYS A 67 -1.25 8.18 3.87
CA LYS A 67 -2.15 9.34 3.79
C LYS A 67 -3.39 9.05 4.61
N LEU A 68 -3.89 10.07 5.30
CA LEU A 68 -5.06 9.95 6.16
C LEU A 68 -6.21 10.76 5.58
N ARG A 69 -7.43 10.22 5.68
CA ARG A 69 -8.67 10.99 5.54
C ARG A 69 -9.69 10.60 6.61
N VAL A 70 -10.62 11.50 6.92
CA VAL A 70 -11.69 11.28 7.89
C VAL A 70 -13.01 11.06 7.16
N GLU A 71 -13.70 9.98 7.50
CA GLU A 71 -15.04 9.62 7.00
C GLU A 71 -15.99 9.47 8.20
N GLY A 72 -16.66 10.55 8.59
CA GLY A 72 -17.54 10.56 9.76
C GLY A 72 -16.78 10.32 11.07
N GLU A 73 -16.95 9.13 11.65
CA GLU A 73 -16.24 8.68 12.88
C GLU A 73 -15.09 7.72 12.58
N SER A 74 -14.79 7.52 11.29
CA SER A 74 -13.73 6.64 10.84
C SER A 74 -12.54 7.44 10.34
N ILE A 75 -11.35 6.96 10.66
CA ILE A 75 -10.08 7.41 10.13
C ILE A 75 -9.63 6.37 9.12
N ILE A 76 -9.45 6.77 7.86
CA ILE A 76 -9.00 5.88 6.79
C ILE A 76 -7.55 6.19 6.46
N ILE A 77 -6.71 5.17 6.53
CA ILE A 77 -5.30 5.20 6.12
C ILE A 77 -5.19 4.56 4.73
N GLU A 78 -4.68 5.34 3.79
CA GLU A 78 -4.27 4.88 2.47
C GLU A 78 -2.76 4.99 2.34
N ALA A 79 -2.09 3.86 2.20
CA ALA A 79 -0.65 3.80 2.20
C ALA A 79 -0.13 3.40 0.82
N LYS A 80 1.01 3.96 0.39
CA LYS A 80 1.68 3.59 -0.87
C LYS A 80 3.11 3.15 -0.62
N TYR A 81 3.60 2.26 -1.47
CA TYR A 81 5.01 1.88 -1.48
C TYR A 81 5.89 3.03 -1.99
N ASP A 82 6.99 3.29 -1.27
CA ASP A 82 8.08 4.19 -1.65
C ASP A 82 9.41 3.47 -1.44
N MET A 83 10.45 3.73 -2.23
CA MET A 83 11.72 2.99 -2.10
C MET A 83 12.59 3.55 -0.95
N ARG A 84 12.29 3.18 0.30
CA ARG A 84 13.14 3.48 1.49
C ARG A 84 13.25 2.31 2.47
N THR A 85 14.40 1.97 3.02
CA THR A 85 14.57 0.73 3.83
C THR A 85 14.26 0.89 5.34
N LYS A 86 13.49 1.90 5.75
CA LYS A 86 13.33 2.27 7.17
C LYS A 86 11.86 2.18 7.62
N PRO A 87 11.60 1.87 8.91
CA PRO A 87 10.27 2.01 9.50
C PRO A 87 9.75 3.44 9.33
N ALA A 88 8.44 3.58 9.16
CA ALA A 88 7.80 4.89 9.01
C ALA A 88 7.02 5.24 10.28
N VAL A 89 7.29 6.43 10.80
CA VAL A 89 6.45 7.05 11.83
C VAL A 89 5.88 8.32 11.23
N THR A 90 4.57 8.47 11.29
CA THR A 90 3.90 9.66 10.77
C THR A 90 2.85 10.11 11.77
N THR A 91 2.91 11.40 12.10
CA THR A 91 1.92 12.05 12.96
C THR A 91 1.03 12.91 12.08
N PHE A 92 -0.27 12.77 12.27
CA PHE A 92 -1.30 13.49 11.56
C PHE A 92 -2.06 14.38 12.54
N ASN A 93 -2.37 15.61 12.12
CA ASN A 93 -3.23 16.49 12.88
C ASN A 93 -4.70 16.20 12.49
N LEU A 94 -5.43 15.56 13.40
CA LEU A 94 -6.83 15.18 13.19
C LEU A 94 -7.76 16.41 13.08
N ASN A 95 -7.41 17.52 13.74
CA ASN A 95 -8.17 18.76 13.65
C ASN A 95 -8.10 19.37 12.24
N GLU A 96 -6.91 19.38 11.63
CA GLU A 96 -6.72 19.84 10.25
C GLU A 96 -7.42 18.92 9.24
N LEU A 97 -7.65 17.67 9.61
CA LEU A 97 -8.35 16.67 8.80
C LEU A 97 -9.87 16.67 9.05
N GLY A 98 -10.37 17.63 9.84
CA GLY A 98 -11.80 17.86 10.07
C GLY A 98 -12.44 16.92 11.09
N MET A 99 -11.65 16.15 11.85
CA MET A 99 -12.19 15.36 12.95
C MET A 99 -12.44 16.27 14.16
N PRO A 100 -13.63 16.27 14.77
CA PRO A 100 -13.88 17.01 16.00
C PRO A 100 -13.35 16.27 17.22
N LYS A 101 -12.97 17.02 18.26
CA LYS A 101 -12.34 16.48 19.49
C LYS A 101 -13.18 15.39 20.15
N GLU A 102 -14.49 15.56 20.16
CA GLU A 102 -15.44 14.66 20.83
C GLU A 102 -15.51 13.28 20.17
N LYS A 103 -15.12 13.19 18.89
CA LYS A 103 -15.10 11.94 18.12
C LYS A 103 -13.75 11.25 18.14
N ALA A 104 -12.67 11.93 18.52
CA ALA A 104 -11.32 11.38 18.48
C ALA A 104 -11.15 10.17 19.41
N SER A 105 -11.82 10.17 20.57
CA SER A 105 -11.76 9.07 21.53
C SER A 105 -12.54 7.82 21.12
N SER A 106 -13.55 7.97 20.26
CA SER A 106 -14.37 6.87 19.72
C SER A 106 -14.01 6.54 18.26
N ALA A 107 -12.99 7.18 17.71
CA ALA A 107 -12.61 7.01 16.32
C ALA A 107 -12.19 5.57 16.06
N LYS A 108 -12.64 5.03 14.93
CA LYS A 108 -12.14 3.74 14.42
C LYS A 108 -11.14 4.00 13.31
N VAL A 109 -10.02 3.29 13.31
CA VAL A 109 -8.98 3.48 12.31
C VAL A 109 -8.96 2.29 11.38
N PHE A 110 -8.99 2.54 10.08
CA PHE A 110 -9.02 1.50 9.06
C PHE A 110 -7.86 1.65 8.09
N TRP A 111 -7.20 0.54 7.77
CA TRP A 111 -6.29 0.42 6.65
C TRP A 111 -7.07 0.04 5.39
N MET A 112 -6.90 0.80 4.31
CA MET A 112 -7.52 0.51 3.02
C MET A 112 -6.60 -0.34 2.15
N ASN A 113 -7.07 -1.51 1.74
CA ASN A 113 -6.36 -2.37 0.78
C ASN A 113 -6.64 -1.96 -0.67
N PRO A 114 -5.82 -2.44 -1.63
CA PRO A 114 -6.01 -2.15 -3.06
C PRO A 114 -7.34 -2.65 -3.64
N ASP A 115 -7.93 -3.69 -3.06
CA ASP A 115 -9.23 -4.24 -3.45
C ASP A 115 -10.43 -3.42 -2.90
N GLY A 116 -10.15 -2.34 -2.15
CA GLY A 116 -11.16 -1.49 -1.52
C GLY A 116 -11.67 -2.02 -0.18
N THR A 117 -11.15 -3.15 0.31
CA THR A 117 -11.50 -3.66 1.64
C THR A 117 -10.84 -2.82 2.74
N LYS A 118 -11.56 -2.67 3.85
CA LYS A 118 -11.08 -1.96 5.03
C LYS A 118 -10.72 -2.96 6.13
N HIS A 119 -9.53 -2.83 6.70
CA HIS A 119 -9.09 -3.57 7.87
C HIS A 119 -9.02 -2.65 9.09
N GLU A 120 -9.80 -2.94 10.12
CA GLU A 120 -9.75 -2.18 11.37
C GLU A 120 -8.41 -2.41 12.07
N LEU A 121 -7.73 -1.32 12.42
CA LEU A 121 -6.48 -1.33 13.18
C LEU A 121 -6.77 -1.12 14.66
N GLU A 122 -6.03 -1.84 15.50
CA GLU A 122 -6.09 -1.65 16.94
C GLU A 122 -5.46 -0.29 17.32
N ILE A 123 -6.22 0.52 18.07
CA ILE A 123 -5.72 1.76 18.66
C ILE A 123 -5.15 1.42 20.03
N LYS A 124 -3.85 1.65 20.20
CA LYS A 124 -3.18 1.45 21.47
C LYS A 124 -3.25 2.74 22.29
N ALA A 125 -3.45 2.59 23.59
CA ALA A 125 -3.19 3.68 24.52
C ALA A 125 -1.70 4.03 24.44
N LYS A 126 -1.38 5.32 24.25
CA LYS A 126 -0.01 5.81 24.39
C LYS A 126 0.41 5.46 25.82
N LYS A 127 1.51 4.71 26.01
CA LYS A 127 2.07 4.54 27.36
C LYS A 127 2.40 5.93 27.85
N VAL A 128 1.56 6.45 28.75
CA VAL A 128 1.92 7.60 29.56
C VAL A 128 3.16 7.14 30.31
N GLY A 129 4.32 7.71 30.00
CA GLY A 129 5.52 7.43 30.77
C GLY A 129 5.19 7.70 32.22
N CYS A 130 5.24 6.67 33.06
CA CYS A 130 5.43 6.91 34.48
C CYS A 130 6.78 7.60 34.62
N GLY A 131 6.77 8.80 35.21
CA GLY A 131 7.85 9.38 36.03
C GLY A 131 9.25 9.41 35.42
#